data_AF-A0A2V7UZY6-F1
#
_entry.id   AF-A0A2V7UZY6-F1
#
_cell.length_a   1.000
_cell.length_b   1.000
_cell.length_c   1.000
_cell.angle_alpha   90.00
_cell.angle_beta   90.00
_cell.angle_gamma   90.00
#
_symmetry.space_group_name_H-M   'P 1'
#
loop_
_entity.id
_entity.type
_entity.pdbx_description
1 polymer ?
#
loop_
_entity_poly.entity_id
_entity_poly.type
_entity_poly.pdbx_seq_one_letter_code
_entity_poly.pdbx_strand_id
1 'polypeptide(L)'
;MPLTISYGPARHVVVTDEAIITVERRSAEERRQASIAALIVGGGMMGALLATLVDQIGLPGGPMRLYLRPHATPGLAEMTEVLTCWASEVPPELLNEHRWPRVEAFRPVTFYPRAVIESLVVTPWRLKMTLKREAARHIVVPLAPWAYRKVRAHLSRAGYALSSTRGGAR
;
A
#
# COMPACT_ATOMS: atom_id res chain seq x y z
N MET A 1 -13.65 -12.67 2.63
CA MET A 1 -12.20 -12.96 2.77
C MET A 1 -11.69 -12.45 4.12
N PRO A 2 -10.88 -13.21 4.89
CA PRO A 2 -10.33 -12.71 6.15
C PRO A 2 -9.38 -11.53 5.90
N LEU A 3 -9.58 -10.42 6.63
CA LEU A 3 -8.72 -9.23 6.58
C LEU A 3 -8.12 -8.94 7.96
N THR A 4 -6.84 -8.55 7.99
CA THR A 4 -6.19 -7.99 9.17
C THR A 4 -5.55 -6.66 8.85
N ILE A 5 -5.83 -5.66 9.68
CA ILE A 5 -5.44 -4.28 9.41
C ILE A 5 -4.56 -3.78 10.55
N SER A 6 -3.40 -3.27 10.18
CA SER A 6 -2.53 -2.47 11.02
C SER A 6 -2.77 -1.00 10.71
N TYR A 7 -3.52 -0.31 11.56
CA TYR A 7 -3.76 1.12 11.43
C TYR A 7 -2.51 1.90 11.87
N GLY A 8 -1.77 2.45 10.90
CA GLY A 8 -0.71 3.41 11.14
C GLY A 8 -1.16 4.87 10.99
N PRO A 9 -0.32 5.82 11.45
CA PRO A 9 -0.60 7.26 11.34
C PRO A 9 -0.50 7.78 9.89
N ALA A 10 0.45 7.28 9.09
CA ALA A 10 0.67 7.70 7.71
C ALA A 10 0.15 6.69 6.65
N ARG A 11 0.00 5.42 7.04
CA ARG A 11 -0.47 4.36 6.14
C ARG A 11 -1.15 3.25 6.93
N HIS A 12 -2.16 2.64 6.33
CA HIS A 12 -2.72 1.39 6.82
C HIS A 12 -2.10 0.23 6.05
N VAL A 13 -1.79 -0.84 6.77
CA VAL A 13 -1.35 -2.10 6.15
C VAL A 13 -2.49 -3.08 6.30
N VAL A 14 -3.06 -3.50 5.19
CA VAL A 14 -4.09 -4.54 5.12
C VAL A 14 -3.42 -5.81 4.65
N VAL A 15 -3.67 -6.90 5.37
CA VAL A 15 -3.14 -8.23 5.06
C VAL A 15 -4.31 -9.14 4.74
N THR A 16 -4.21 -9.80 3.60
CA THR A 16 -5.14 -10.82 3.11
C THR A 16 -4.36 -12.12 2.83
N ASP A 17 -5.07 -13.20 2.52
CA ASP A 17 -4.45 -14.48 2.18
C ASP A 17 -3.73 -14.43 0.80
N GLU A 18 -4.06 -13.44 -0.03
CA GLU A 18 -3.62 -13.31 -1.43
C GLU A 18 -2.69 -12.11 -1.67
N ALA A 19 -2.79 -11.06 -0.85
CA ALA A 19 -1.96 -9.86 -1.00
C ALA A 19 -1.70 -9.14 0.33
N ILE A 20 -0.63 -8.35 0.31
CA ILE A 20 -0.39 -7.30 1.31
C ILE A 20 -0.70 -5.97 0.62
N ILE A 21 -1.47 -5.12 1.27
CA ILE A 21 -1.98 -3.89 0.68
C ILE A 21 -1.60 -2.72 1.58
N THR A 22 -1.03 -1.66 0.99
CA THR A 22 -0.76 -0.42 1.70
C THR A 22 -1.72 0.66 1.23
N VAL A 23 -2.43 1.27 2.18
CA VAL A 23 -3.36 2.37 1.93
C VAL A 23 -2.78 3.62 2.56
N GLU A 24 -2.50 4.66 1.77
CA GLU A 24 -1.96 5.91 2.31
C GLU A 24 -3.01 6.72 3.07
N ARG A 25 -2.61 7.26 4.23
CA ARG A 25 -3.40 8.15 5.06
C ARG A 25 -2.70 9.49 5.14
N ARG A 26 -3.29 10.53 4.56
CA ARG A 26 -2.77 11.89 4.79
C ARG A 26 -2.92 12.28 6.26
N SER A 27 -1.87 12.91 6.79
CA SER A 27 -1.87 13.47 8.14
C SER A 27 -2.74 14.75 8.17
N ALA A 28 -3.22 15.15 9.35
CA ALA A 28 -4.00 16.38 9.52
C ALA A 28 -3.27 17.64 8.99
N GLU A 29 -1.94 17.59 8.89
CA GLU A 29 -1.10 18.68 8.39
C GLU A 29 -1.26 18.89 6.87
N GLU A 30 -1.45 17.82 6.12
CA GLU A 30 -1.71 17.93 4.68
C GLU A 30 -3.16 18.28 4.36
N ARG A 31 -4.10 18.19 5.32
CA ARG A 31 -5.41 18.84 5.16
C ARG A 31 -5.27 20.36 5.17
N ARG A 32 -4.40 20.93 6.01
CA ARG A 32 -4.08 22.37 5.95
C ARG A 32 -3.45 22.74 4.62
N GLN A 33 -2.44 22.00 4.16
CA GLN A 33 -1.77 22.30 2.90
C GLN A 33 -2.64 22.02 1.66
N ALA A 34 -3.47 20.97 1.66
CA ALA A 34 -4.41 20.70 0.57
C ALA A 34 -5.57 21.70 0.55
N SER A 35 -6.01 22.22 1.69
CA SER A 35 -6.99 23.32 1.74
C SER A 35 -6.40 24.59 1.13
N ILE A 36 -5.13 24.87 1.40
CA ILE A 36 -4.39 25.99 0.79
C ILE A 36 -4.18 25.76 -0.71
N ALA A 37 -3.81 24.54 -1.12
CA ALA A 37 -3.63 24.19 -2.53
C ALA A 37 -4.96 24.18 -3.30
N ALA A 38 -6.05 23.70 -2.72
CA ALA A 38 -7.39 23.74 -3.31
C ALA A 38 -7.94 25.17 -3.43
N LEU A 39 -7.52 26.09 -2.56
CA LEU A 39 -7.82 27.52 -2.69
C LEU A 39 -7.06 28.18 -3.85
N ILE A 40 -5.89 27.64 -4.22
CA ILE A 40 -5.02 28.18 -5.28
C ILE A 40 -5.33 27.56 -6.65
N VAL A 41 -5.77 26.29 -6.69
CA VAL A 41 -6.00 25.53 -7.93
C VAL A 41 -7.48 25.63 -8.35
N GLY A 42 -7.92 26.86 -8.61
CA GLY A 42 -9.12 27.11 -9.42
C GLY A 42 -8.83 26.75 -10.88
N GLY A 43 -9.39 25.62 -11.33
CA GLY A 43 -9.64 25.20 -12.72
C GLY A 43 -8.71 25.74 -13.83
N GLY A 44 -7.68 24.98 -14.19
CA GLY A 44 -6.92 25.24 -15.41
C GLY A 44 -5.67 24.37 -15.58
N MET A 45 -5.04 24.50 -16.75
CA MET A 45 -3.84 23.80 -17.25
C MET A 45 -2.70 23.59 -16.23
N MET A 46 -2.64 24.40 -15.17
CA MET A 46 -1.73 24.25 -14.03
C MET A 46 -1.95 22.95 -13.22
N GLY A 47 -3.14 22.36 -13.22
CA GLY A 47 -3.40 21.08 -12.55
C GLY A 47 -2.65 19.90 -13.20
N ALA A 48 -2.53 19.91 -14.53
CA ALA A 48 -1.78 18.89 -15.27
C ALA A 48 -0.26 19.06 -15.10
N LEU A 49 0.20 20.31 -14.97
CA LEU A 49 1.60 20.66 -14.69
C LEU A 49 2.03 20.28 -13.27
N LEU A 50 1.12 20.36 -12.29
CA LEU A 50 1.40 19.90 -10.93
C LEU A 50 1.45 18.36 -10.84
N ALA A 51 0.62 17.63 -11.60
CA ALA A 51 0.69 16.18 -11.65
C ALA A 51 2.04 15.68 -12.19
N THR A 52 2.59 16.35 -13.20
CA THR A 52 3.90 16.04 -13.78
C THR A 52 5.07 16.47 -12.87
N LEU A 53 4.92 17.57 -12.12
CA LEU A 53 5.90 17.97 -11.11
C LEU A 53 5.93 17.04 -9.90
N VAL A 54 4.77 16.52 -9.46
CA VAL A 54 4.70 15.52 -8.38
C VAL A 54 5.38 14.21 -8.81
N ASP A 55 5.31 13.87 -10.11
CA ASP A 55 6.01 12.73 -10.69
C ASP A 55 7.55 12.92 -10.70
N GLN A 56 8.04 14.16 -10.83
CA GLN A 56 9.47 14.49 -10.82
C GLN A 56 10.08 14.71 -9.42
N ILE A 57 9.27 15.04 -8.41
CA ILE A 57 9.75 15.37 -7.05
C ILE A 57 10.08 14.12 -6.19
N GLY A 58 10.16 12.94 -6.80
CA GLY A 58 10.87 11.80 -6.19
C GLY A 58 10.25 11.35 -4.88
N LEU A 59 9.02 10.82 -4.94
CA LEU A 59 8.53 9.92 -3.90
C LEU A 59 9.45 8.68 -3.85
N PRO A 60 9.85 8.20 -2.66
CA PRO A 60 10.82 7.13 -2.53
C PRO A 60 10.19 5.81 -3.01
N GLY A 61 10.47 5.42 -4.26
CA GLY A 61 9.95 4.16 -4.81
C GLY A 61 9.98 3.97 -6.33
N GLY A 62 10.83 4.64 -7.10
CA GLY A 62 10.98 4.38 -8.55
C GLY A 62 9.70 4.62 -9.39
N PRO A 63 9.75 4.41 -10.72
CA PRO A 63 8.61 4.60 -11.61
C PRO A 63 7.59 3.50 -11.34
N MET A 64 6.74 3.72 -10.34
CA MET A 64 5.56 2.92 -10.12
C MET A 64 4.62 3.26 -11.26
N ARG A 65 4.41 2.33 -12.20
CA ARG A 65 3.42 2.49 -13.27
C ARG A 65 2.06 2.76 -12.62
N LEU A 66 1.69 4.03 -12.51
CA LEU A 66 0.32 4.45 -12.31
C LEU A 66 -0.41 4.01 -13.57
N TYR A 67 -1.02 2.83 -13.51
CA TYR A 67 -1.88 2.36 -14.57
C TYR A 67 -3.14 3.24 -14.54
N LEU A 68 -3.10 4.35 -15.28
CA LEU A 68 -4.30 5.00 -15.80
C LEU A 68 -4.93 4.04 -16.83
N ARG A 69 -5.47 2.91 -16.38
CA ARG A 69 -6.02 1.89 -17.27
C ARG A 69 -7.52 2.13 -17.51
N PRO A 70 -8.01 1.95 -18.74
CA PRO A 70 -9.43 2.00 -19.09
C PRO A 70 -10.24 0.76 -18.62
N HIS A 71 -9.66 -0.11 -17.79
CA HIS A 71 -10.24 -1.37 -17.35
C HIS A 71 -10.19 -1.47 -15.83
N ALA A 72 -11.21 -2.09 -15.24
CA ALA A 72 -11.33 -2.26 -13.80
C ALA A 72 -10.09 -2.95 -13.21
N THR A 73 -9.70 -2.54 -12.01
CA THR A 73 -8.62 -3.17 -11.25
C THR A 73 -8.89 -4.67 -11.12
N PRO A 74 -7.93 -5.54 -11.49
CA PRO A 74 -8.13 -6.99 -11.42
C PRO A 74 -8.40 -7.45 -9.99
N GLY A 75 -9.06 -8.60 -9.84
CA GLY A 75 -9.24 -9.24 -8.54
C GLY A 75 -7.90 -9.67 -7.94
N LEU A 76 -7.81 -9.79 -6.62
CA LEU A 76 -6.55 -10.09 -5.92
C LEU A 76 -5.88 -11.39 -6.41
N ALA A 77 -6.68 -12.43 -6.67
CA ALA A 77 -6.21 -13.72 -7.17
C ALA A 77 -5.57 -13.64 -8.58
N GLU A 78 -5.94 -12.64 -9.37
CA GLU A 78 -5.45 -12.44 -10.74
C GLU A 78 -4.21 -11.54 -10.81
N MET A 79 -3.86 -10.86 -9.71
CA MET A 79 -2.73 -9.94 -9.69
C MET A 79 -1.40 -10.70 -9.72
N THR A 80 -0.60 -10.43 -10.75
CA THR A 80 0.72 -11.05 -10.97
C THR A 80 1.89 -10.07 -10.82
N GLU A 81 1.60 -8.78 -10.69
CA GLU A 81 2.57 -7.69 -10.53
C GLU A 81 2.12 -6.73 -9.43
N VAL A 82 3.05 -5.94 -8.89
CA VAL A 82 2.71 -4.88 -7.95
C VAL A 82 1.85 -3.83 -8.68
N LEU A 83 0.71 -3.49 -8.08
CA LEU A 83 -0.24 -2.56 -8.67
C LEU A 83 -0.53 -1.41 -7.71
N THR A 84 -0.56 -0.18 -8.21
CA THR A 84 -1.07 0.98 -7.46
C THR A 84 -2.24 1.59 -8.21
N CYS A 85 -3.36 1.76 -7.52
CA CYS A 85 -4.56 2.41 -8.04
C CYS A 85 -5.13 3.38 -6.99
N TRP A 86 -6.17 4.12 -7.36
CA TRP A 86 -6.90 4.96 -6.42
C TRP A 86 -7.83 4.12 -5.53
N ALA A 87 -8.16 4.62 -4.34
CA ALA A 87 -9.08 3.95 -3.41
C ALA A 87 -10.49 3.75 -4.01
N SER A 88 -10.92 4.61 -4.94
CA SER A 88 -12.17 4.44 -5.72
C SER A 88 -12.11 3.29 -6.72
N GLU A 89 -10.91 2.84 -7.09
CA GLU A 89 -10.67 1.80 -8.08
C GLU A 89 -10.37 0.45 -7.44
N VAL A 90 -10.43 0.37 -6.11
CA VAL A 90 -10.21 -0.88 -5.37
C VAL A 90 -11.23 -1.93 -5.82
N PRO A 91 -10.82 -3.19 -6.04
CA PRO A 91 -11.73 -4.26 -6.42
C PRO A 91 -12.95 -4.35 -5.50
N PRO A 92 -14.18 -4.53 -6.02
CA PRO A 92 -15.40 -4.58 -5.21
C PRO A 92 -15.38 -5.63 -4.09
N GLU A 93 -14.67 -6.74 -4.30
CA GLU A 93 -14.43 -7.80 -3.32
C GLU A 93 -13.80 -7.29 -2.01
N LEU A 94 -13.02 -6.21 -2.05
CA LEU A 94 -12.44 -5.57 -0.87
C LEU A 94 -13.32 -4.46 -0.31
N LEU A 95 -14.01 -3.71 -1.17
CA LEU A 95 -14.91 -2.62 -0.75
C LEU A 95 -16.12 -3.13 0.04
N ASN A 96 -16.58 -4.35 -0.26
CA ASN A 96 -17.71 -4.98 0.42
C ASN A 96 -17.33 -5.57 1.79
N GLU A 97 -16.05 -5.60 2.15
CA GLU A 97 -15.59 -6.12 3.43
C GLU A 97 -15.74 -5.07 4.54
N HIS A 98 -16.50 -5.40 5.60
CA HIS A 98 -16.82 -4.48 6.71
C HIS A 98 -15.59 -3.82 7.34
N ARG A 99 -14.42 -4.47 7.29
CA ARG A 99 -13.20 -3.95 7.92
C ARG A 99 -12.39 -3.01 7.02
N TRP A 100 -12.71 -2.89 5.73
CA TRP A 100 -11.93 -2.08 4.80
C TRP A 100 -11.69 -0.64 5.31
N PRO A 101 -10.46 -0.11 5.25
CA PRO A 101 -10.18 1.24 5.73
C PRO A 101 -11.01 2.30 4.98
N ARG A 102 -11.73 3.14 5.73
CA ARG A 102 -12.43 4.30 5.17
C ARG A 102 -11.42 5.41 4.85
N VAL A 103 -11.09 5.56 3.59
CA VAL A 103 -10.18 6.60 3.08
C VAL A 103 -10.82 7.37 1.93
N GLU A 104 -10.29 8.55 1.63
CA GLU A 104 -10.78 9.36 0.52
C GLU A 104 -10.52 8.65 -0.82
N ALA A 105 -11.43 8.78 -1.78
CA ALA A 105 -11.43 8.04 -3.05
C ALA A 105 -10.13 8.16 -3.86
N PHE A 106 -9.45 9.30 -3.79
CA PHE A 106 -8.21 9.57 -4.52
C PHE A 106 -6.95 9.20 -3.72
N ARG A 107 -7.06 8.35 -2.70
CA ARG A 107 -5.90 7.88 -1.95
C ARG A 107 -5.22 6.73 -2.69
N PRO A 108 -3.89 6.75 -2.84
CA PRO A 108 -3.20 5.65 -3.48
C PRO A 108 -3.27 4.40 -2.60
N VAL A 109 -3.59 3.28 -3.24
CA VAL A 109 -3.63 1.94 -2.68
C VAL A 109 -2.68 1.08 -3.49
N THR A 110 -1.67 0.54 -2.83
CA THR A 110 -0.71 -0.37 -3.46
C THR A 110 -0.96 -1.80 -3.02
N PHE A 111 -1.06 -2.69 -3.99
CA PHE A 111 -1.22 -4.13 -3.85
C PHE A 111 0.12 -4.81 -4.11
N TYR A 112 0.54 -5.64 -3.15
CA TYR A 112 1.68 -6.54 -3.26
C TYR A 112 1.14 -7.98 -3.27
N PRO A 113 0.90 -8.56 -4.45
CA PRO A 113 0.39 -9.93 -4.56
C PRO A 113 1.34 -10.93 -3.91
N ARG A 114 0.80 -11.98 -3.29
CA ARG A 114 1.62 -13.04 -2.67
C ARG A 114 2.53 -13.72 -3.68
N ALA A 115 2.11 -13.85 -4.94
CA ALA A 115 2.91 -14.45 -6.00
C ALA A 115 4.27 -13.76 -6.20
N VAL A 116 4.31 -12.43 -6.02
CA VAL A 116 5.53 -11.62 -6.14
C VAL A 116 6.30 -11.48 -4.83
N ILE A 117 5.72 -11.83 -3.68
CA ILE A 117 6.41 -11.77 -2.39
C ILE A 117 7.28 -13.03 -2.22
N GLU A 118 8.60 -12.83 -2.16
CA GLU A 118 9.57 -13.90 -1.94
C GLU A 118 9.69 -14.26 -0.45
N SER A 119 9.88 -13.24 0.39
CA SER A 119 10.07 -13.41 1.83
C SER A 119 9.59 -12.17 2.58
N LEU A 120 9.24 -12.39 3.85
CA LEU A 120 8.76 -11.37 4.76
C LEU A 120 9.53 -11.39 6.07
N VAL A 121 9.90 -10.21 6.56
CA VAL A 121 10.36 -10.03 7.93
C VAL A 121 9.39 -9.13 8.66
N VAL A 122 8.74 -9.67 9.69
CA VAL A 122 7.78 -8.93 10.51
C VAL A 122 8.44 -8.63 11.86
N THR A 123 8.54 -7.36 12.22
CA THR A 123 8.91 -6.94 13.58
C THR A 123 7.77 -6.12 14.18
N PRO A 124 7.82 -5.77 15.48
CA PRO A 124 6.77 -4.95 16.07
C PRO A 124 6.51 -3.62 15.33
N TRP A 125 7.54 -3.03 14.73
CA TRP A 125 7.46 -1.67 14.18
C TRP A 125 7.40 -1.63 12.66
N ARG A 126 7.66 -2.74 11.97
CA ARG A 126 7.79 -2.77 10.52
C ARG A 126 7.52 -4.14 9.93
N LEU A 127 6.99 -4.11 8.72
CA LEU A 127 6.94 -5.21 7.78
C LEU A 127 7.97 -4.93 6.69
N LYS A 128 8.93 -5.83 6.51
CA LYS A 128 9.81 -5.82 5.34
C LYS A 128 9.37 -6.91 4.38
N MET A 129 9.27 -6.56 3.11
CA MET A 129 8.92 -7.45 2.02
C MET A 129 10.09 -7.50 1.04
N THR A 130 10.46 -8.71 0.64
CA THR A 130 11.38 -8.93 -0.48
C THR A 130 10.55 -9.40 -1.66
N LEU A 131 10.64 -8.69 -2.79
CA LEU A 131 9.84 -8.94 -3.98
C LEU A 131 10.67 -9.65 -5.05
N LYS A 132 10.05 -10.61 -5.73
CA LYS A 132 10.62 -11.31 -6.87
C LYS A 132 10.60 -10.38 -8.08
N ARG A 133 11.74 -10.25 -8.76
CA ARG A 133 11.84 -9.65 -10.11
C ARG A 133 11.32 -8.20 -10.25
N GLU A 134 11.12 -7.49 -9.14
CA GLU A 134 10.76 -6.07 -9.11
C GLU A 134 12.01 -5.17 -9.05
N ALA A 135 11.90 -3.95 -9.59
CA ALA A 135 12.99 -2.96 -9.53
C ALA A 135 13.29 -2.54 -8.08
N ALA A 136 12.26 -2.36 -7.27
CA ALA A 136 12.35 -2.14 -5.83
C ALA A 136 12.22 -3.47 -5.08
N ARG A 137 13.33 -4.21 -4.99
CA ARG A 137 13.35 -5.55 -4.38
C ARG A 137 13.00 -5.56 -2.90
N HIS A 138 13.23 -4.48 -2.17
CA HIS A 138 13.02 -4.41 -0.73
C HIS A 138 12.07 -3.28 -0.37
N ILE A 139 10.89 -3.63 0.12
CA ILE A 139 9.89 -2.69 0.58
C ILE A 139 9.80 -2.73 2.10
N VAL A 140 9.88 -1.57 2.74
CA VAL A 140 9.73 -1.45 4.20
C VAL A 140 8.52 -0.60 4.52
N VAL A 141 7.61 -1.18 5.29
CA VAL A 141 6.33 -0.57 5.65
C VAL A 141 6.24 -0.48 7.17
N PRO A 142 6.08 0.72 7.75
CA PRO A 142 5.82 0.87 9.18
C PRO A 142 4.56 0.09 9.59
N LEU A 143 4.67 -0.65 10.69
CA LEU A 143 3.56 -1.32 11.34
C LEU A 143 3.29 -0.67 12.70
N ALA A 144 2.02 -0.69 13.11
CA ALA A 144 1.66 -0.34 14.45
C ALA A 144 2.07 -1.47 15.42
N PRO A 145 2.78 -1.18 16.54
CA PRO A 145 3.30 -2.19 17.47
C PRO A 145 2.25 -3.17 17.98
N TRP A 146 1.07 -2.65 18.31
CA TRP A 146 -0.05 -3.45 18.81
C TRP A 146 -0.66 -4.38 17.75
N ALA A 147 -0.45 -4.11 16.45
CA ALA A 147 -0.94 -4.95 15.37
C ALA A 147 -0.01 -6.13 15.08
N TYR A 148 1.24 -6.11 15.55
CA TYR A 148 2.28 -7.10 15.27
C TYR A 148 1.81 -8.55 15.44
N ARG A 149 1.24 -8.89 16.60
CA ARG A 149 0.83 -10.27 16.90
C ARG A 149 -0.25 -10.75 15.93
N LYS A 150 -1.23 -9.89 15.62
CA LYS A 150 -2.34 -10.20 14.71
C LYS A 150 -1.85 -10.34 13.27
N VAL A 151 -1.02 -9.40 12.82
CA VAL A 151 -0.41 -9.41 11.47
C VAL A 151 0.45 -10.66 11.27
N ARG A 152 1.34 -10.97 12.23
CA ARG A 152 2.19 -12.16 12.18
C ARG A 152 1.37 -13.45 12.15
N ALA A 153 0.33 -13.56 12.98
CA ALA A 153 -0.56 -14.71 13.00
C ALA A 153 -1.30 -14.89 11.66
N HIS A 154 -1.80 -13.78 11.08
CA HIS A 154 -2.45 -13.82 9.77
C HIS A 154 -1.48 -14.28 8.68
N LEU A 155 -0.30 -13.66 8.58
CA LEU A 155 0.70 -14.01 7.56
C LEU A 155 1.14 -15.47 7.67
N SER A 156 1.30 -15.97 8.91
CA SER A 156 1.63 -17.37 9.15
C SER A 156 0.50 -18.31 8.72
N ARG A 157 -0.75 -17.99 9.05
CA ARG A 157 -1.94 -18.78 8.66
C ARG A 157 -2.12 -18.81 7.16
N ALA A 158 -1.92 -17.68 6.49
CA ALA A 158 -2.03 -17.54 5.05
C ALA A 158 -0.88 -18.24 4.29
N GLY A 159 0.18 -18.66 4.97
CA GLY A 159 1.31 -19.38 4.37
C GLY A 159 2.33 -18.48 3.66
N TYR A 160 2.45 -17.21 4.09
CA TYR A 160 3.56 -16.36 3.63
C TYR A 160 4.90 -16.88 4.18
N ALA A 161 5.97 -16.76 3.39
CA ALA A 161 7.32 -17.12 3.79
C ALA A 161 7.88 -16.12 4.82
N LEU A 162 7.62 -16.38 6.10
CA LEU A 162 8.10 -15.57 7.21
C LEU A 162 9.54 -15.94 7.58
N SER A 163 10.49 -15.05 7.34
CA SER A 163 11.87 -15.19 7.81
C SER A 163 11.95 -14.79 9.29
N SER A 164 12.49 -15.70 10.09
CA SER A 164 12.84 -15.44 11.50
C SER A 164 14.02 -14.46 11.56
N THR A 165 13.93 -13.40 12.39
CA THR A 165 15.06 -12.50 12.70
C THR A 165 16.16 -13.15 13.54
N ARG A 166 16.34 -14.47 13.50
CA ARG A 166 17.46 -15.15 14.16
C ARG A 166 18.58 -15.41 13.15
N GLY A 167 19.73 -14.77 13.36
CA GLY A 167 21.03 -15.23 12.85
C GLY A 167 21.70 -14.30 11.85
N GLY A 168 22.25 -13.19 12.33
CA GLY A 168 23.19 -12.34 11.60
C GLY A 168 24.24 -11.78 12.55
N ALA A 169 24.81 -12.66 13.37
CA ALA A 169 26.06 -12.42 14.07
C ALA A 169 27.04 -13.48 13.58
N ARG A 170 27.80 -13.14 12.55
CA ARG A 170 29.16 -13.61 12.28
C ARG A 170 29.89 -12.51 11.55
#